data_AF-A0A3M8EVV4-F1
#
_entry.id   AF-A0A3M8EVV4-F1
#
_cell.length_a   1.000
_cell.length_b   1.000
_cell.length_c   1.000
_cell.angle_alpha   90.00
_cell.angle_beta   90.00
_cell.angle_gamma   90.00
#
_symmetry.space_group_name_H-M   'P 1'
#
loop_
_entity.id
_entity.type
_entity.pdbx_description
1 polymer ?
#
loop_
_entity_poly.entity_id
_entity_poly.type
_entity_poly.pdbx_seq_one_letter_code
_entity_poly.pdbx_strand_id
1 'polypeptide(L)'
;MPVSRRIYFSMPHDDNVTEHQRTLQWALAAKVESMGYIVEVFARPRGKPGLAAFRDWSRQGCDEVARRCCGAVFIGTPRWVLELMGGEELRFASEYCHYEAGVIETLKLPRLVLREDDLVPRVVFGDNFGGYIARVPRDSGPDWLETDEHFQHIFASWRNQLDQRRDLFLGYCSNAADVADKVKAHLAELGASVLDWKTDFAPAGSIFEQIVAASERCSAGIFLFTKDDPLKGQKDHASPRDNVVFEAGYFACAKGKERVLIVREAGSKMPADLGGDIYALLEDRTDIDPIKPTLEKFLDSRL
;
A
#
# COMPACT_ATOMS: atom_id res chain seq x y z
N MET A 1 -15.04 -0.24 12.38
CA MET A 1 -14.19 -1.45 12.42
C MET A 1 -12.74 -0.99 12.29
N PRO A 2 -11.73 -1.70 12.84
CA PRO A 2 -10.35 -1.29 12.67
C PRO A 2 -9.96 -1.35 11.18
N VAL A 3 -9.23 -0.33 10.72
CA VAL A 3 -8.74 -0.24 9.34
C VAL A 3 -7.90 -1.47 8.99
N SER A 4 -8.28 -2.15 7.90
CA SER A 4 -7.52 -3.28 7.38
C SER A 4 -6.23 -2.82 6.72
N ARG A 5 -5.09 -3.35 7.16
CA ARG A 5 -3.78 -3.10 6.55
C ARG A 5 -3.23 -4.40 6.00
N ARG A 6 -2.77 -4.38 4.76
CA ARG A 6 -2.37 -5.60 4.02
C ARG A 6 -0.89 -5.59 3.69
N ILE A 7 -0.26 -6.75 3.75
CA ILE A 7 1.12 -6.96 3.33
C ILE A 7 1.13 -7.97 2.19
N TYR A 8 1.69 -7.57 1.05
CA TYR A 8 1.86 -8.45 -0.09
C TYR A 8 2.93 -9.48 0.25
N PHE A 9 2.65 -10.77 0.09
CA PHE A 9 3.60 -11.83 0.39
C PHE A 9 3.93 -12.62 -0.88
N SER A 10 5.13 -12.41 -1.40
CA SER A 10 5.72 -13.21 -2.45
C SER A 10 6.50 -14.36 -1.81
N MET A 11 5.95 -15.56 -1.89
CA MET A 11 6.63 -16.77 -1.43
C MET A 11 6.29 -17.95 -2.35
N PRO A 12 7.22 -18.91 -2.53
CA PRO A 12 6.94 -20.09 -3.34
C PRO A 12 5.80 -20.92 -2.77
N HIS A 13 5.05 -21.58 -3.64
CA HIS A 13 3.99 -22.50 -3.23
C HIS A 13 4.56 -23.65 -2.39
N ASP A 14 3.79 -24.09 -1.39
CA ASP A 14 4.10 -25.19 -0.48
C ASP A 14 4.69 -26.44 -1.17
N ASP A 15 4.17 -26.80 -2.35
CA ASP A 15 4.62 -27.98 -3.12
C ASP A 15 6.02 -27.83 -3.73
N ASN A 16 6.57 -26.62 -3.76
CA ASN A 16 7.85 -26.31 -4.38
C ASN A 16 8.97 -26.05 -3.36
N VAL A 17 8.71 -26.30 -2.07
CA VAL A 17 9.64 -25.99 -0.97
C VAL A 17 9.79 -27.17 -0.02
N THR A 18 10.91 -27.23 0.69
CA THR A 18 11.15 -28.21 1.75
C THR A 18 10.25 -27.93 2.97
N GLU A 19 10.15 -28.90 3.88
CA GLU A 19 9.40 -28.72 5.14
C GLU A 19 9.97 -27.56 5.99
N HIS A 20 11.30 -27.45 6.09
CA HIS A 20 11.95 -26.34 6.80
C HIS A 20 11.63 -24.99 6.17
N GLN A 21 11.73 -24.87 4.85
CA GLN A 21 11.37 -23.64 4.12
C GLN A 21 9.89 -23.28 4.33
N ARG A 22 8.99 -24.26 4.22
CA ARG A 22 7.54 -24.07 4.42
C ARG A 22 7.21 -23.60 5.83
N THR A 23 7.79 -24.23 6.84
CA THR A 23 7.55 -23.85 8.25
C THR A 23 8.07 -22.45 8.54
N LEU A 24 9.25 -22.08 8.03
CA LEU A 24 9.79 -20.72 8.15
C LEU A 24 8.90 -19.67 7.45
N GLN A 25 8.45 -19.95 6.21
CA GLN A 25 7.58 -19.05 5.44
C GLN A 25 6.29 -18.72 6.21
N TRP A 26 5.61 -19.75 6.73
CA TRP A 26 4.37 -19.56 7.46
C TRP A 26 4.59 -18.98 8.87
N ALA A 27 5.73 -19.23 9.50
CA ALA A 27 6.10 -18.57 10.75
C ALA A 27 6.31 -17.06 10.55
N LEU A 28 6.97 -16.64 9.47
CA LEU A 28 7.12 -15.22 9.14
C LEU A 28 5.75 -14.58 8.83
N ALA A 29 4.90 -15.26 8.06
CA ALA A 29 3.54 -14.79 7.81
C ALA A 29 2.76 -14.62 9.12
N ALA A 30 2.84 -15.58 10.05
CA ALA A 30 2.21 -15.49 11.37
C ALA A 30 2.76 -14.34 12.22
N LYS A 31 4.08 -14.09 12.17
CA LYS A 31 4.72 -12.94 12.83
C LYS A 31 4.15 -11.62 12.30
N VAL A 32 3.99 -11.48 10.98
CA VAL A 32 3.37 -10.30 10.36
C VAL A 32 1.87 -10.19 10.69
N GLU A 33 1.13 -11.31 10.71
CA GLU A 33 -0.27 -11.34 11.14
C GLU A 33 -0.44 -10.90 12.61
N SER A 34 0.51 -11.28 13.49
CA SER A 34 0.48 -10.88 14.91
C SER A 34 0.63 -9.37 15.13
N MET A 35 1.15 -8.65 14.13
CA MET A 35 1.26 -7.19 14.14
C MET A 35 -0.03 -6.49 13.67
N GLY A 36 -1.10 -7.26 13.38
CA GLY A 36 -2.40 -6.73 12.94
C GLY A 36 -2.55 -6.56 11.43
N TYR A 37 -1.61 -7.06 10.64
CA TYR A 37 -1.70 -7.03 9.17
C TYR A 37 -2.39 -8.28 8.62
N ILE A 38 -3.10 -8.10 7.50
CA ILE A 38 -3.58 -9.21 6.68
C ILE A 38 -2.48 -9.57 5.68
N VAL A 39 -2.01 -10.81 5.73
CA VAL A 39 -1.02 -11.33 4.79
C VAL A 39 -1.71 -11.83 3.52
N GLU A 40 -1.35 -11.23 2.38
CA GLU A 40 -1.89 -11.55 1.07
C GLU A 40 -0.97 -12.52 0.32
N VAL A 41 -1.42 -13.76 0.16
CA VAL A 41 -0.71 -14.86 -0.53
C VAL A 41 -1.65 -15.43 -1.59
N PHE A 42 -1.18 -15.58 -2.82
CA PHE A 42 -1.93 -16.24 -3.90
C PHE A 42 -2.05 -17.74 -3.64
N ALA A 43 -3.22 -18.32 -3.97
CA ALA A 43 -3.50 -19.74 -3.78
C ALA A 43 -3.25 -20.26 -2.34
N ARG A 44 -3.48 -19.41 -1.32
CA ARG A 44 -3.36 -19.76 0.10
C ARG A 44 -4.24 -20.97 0.46
N PRO A 45 -3.85 -21.86 1.40
CA PRO A 45 -4.71 -22.95 1.86
C PRO A 45 -6.09 -22.44 2.28
N ARG A 46 -7.16 -23.14 1.87
CA ARG A 46 -8.56 -22.72 2.05
C ARG A 46 -8.87 -22.44 3.53
N GLY A 47 -9.41 -21.25 3.83
CA GLY A 47 -9.96 -20.89 5.15
C GLY A 47 -9.41 -19.63 5.80
N LYS A 48 -8.35 -19.01 5.25
CA LYS A 48 -7.83 -17.72 5.74
C LYS A 48 -8.40 -16.53 4.93
N PRO A 49 -8.72 -15.39 5.58
CA PRO A 49 -9.17 -14.18 4.89
C PRO A 49 -8.03 -13.58 4.06
N GLY A 50 -8.36 -12.97 2.93
CA GLY A 50 -7.40 -12.29 2.05
C GLY A 50 -7.97 -12.09 0.65
N LEU A 51 -7.59 -11.00 -0.01
CA LEU A 51 -7.95 -10.71 -1.39
C LEU A 51 -7.34 -11.72 -2.37
N ALA A 52 -6.11 -12.16 -2.09
CA ALA A 52 -5.37 -13.13 -2.90
C ALA A 52 -5.71 -14.59 -2.56
N ALA A 53 -6.28 -14.85 -1.37
CA ALA A 53 -6.42 -16.20 -0.83
C ALA A 53 -7.27 -17.15 -1.70
N PHE A 54 -8.23 -16.62 -2.46
CA PHE A 54 -9.12 -17.40 -3.34
C PHE A 54 -8.85 -17.16 -4.83
N ARG A 55 -7.68 -16.61 -5.16
CA ARG A 55 -7.31 -16.26 -6.53
C ARG A 55 -6.07 -17.06 -6.93
N ASP A 56 -6.09 -17.55 -8.16
CA ASP A 56 -4.88 -17.99 -8.82
C ASP A 56 -4.00 -16.79 -9.13
N TRP A 57 -2.70 -17.05 -9.22
CA TRP A 57 -1.75 -16.01 -9.63
C TRP A 57 -2.07 -15.54 -11.04
N SER A 58 -2.11 -14.22 -11.23
CA SER A 58 -2.21 -13.61 -12.55
C SER A 58 -1.54 -12.25 -12.53
N ARG A 59 -1.10 -11.80 -13.71
CA ARG A 59 -0.55 -10.46 -13.90
C ARG A 59 -1.46 -9.35 -13.33
N GLN A 60 -2.75 -9.45 -13.63
CA GLN A 60 -3.76 -8.50 -13.16
C GLN A 60 -4.00 -8.63 -11.65
N GLY A 61 -4.13 -9.86 -11.15
CA GLY A 61 -4.31 -10.11 -9.72
C GLY A 61 -3.16 -9.56 -8.89
N CYS A 62 -1.91 -9.73 -9.36
CA CYS A 62 -0.72 -9.17 -8.73
C CYS A 62 -0.82 -7.66 -8.54
N ASP A 63 -1.12 -6.91 -9.61
CA ASP A 63 -1.26 -5.45 -9.57
C ASP A 63 -2.42 -5.02 -8.66
N GLU A 64 -3.59 -5.66 -8.78
CA GLU A 64 -4.77 -5.34 -7.96
C GLU A 64 -4.55 -5.56 -6.45
N VAL A 65 -3.87 -6.66 -6.07
CA VAL A 65 -3.57 -6.97 -4.67
C VAL A 65 -2.47 -6.04 -4.16
N ALA A 66 -1.41 -5.82 -4.94
CA ALA A 66 -0.29 -4.98 -4.56
C ALA A 66 -0.72 -3.53 -4.28
N ARG A 67 -1.62 -2.95 -5.10
CA ARG A 67 -2.17 -1.59 -4.89
C ARG A 67 -2.91 -1.40 -3.57
N ARG A 68 -3.37 -2.51 -2.95
CA ARG A 68 -4.09 -2.52 -1.68
C ARG A 68 -3.19 -2.89 -0.50
N CYS A 69 -1.91 -3.13 -0.74
CA CYS A 69 -0.94 -3.42 0.29
C CYS A 69 -0.19 -2.15 0.70
N CYS A 70 0.19 -2.08 1.97
CA CYS A 70 1.00 -0.99 2.53
C CYS A 70 2.49 -1.35 2.60
N GLY A 71 2.83 -2.61 2.32
CA GLY A 71 4.19 -3.14 2.28
C GLY A 71 4.21 -4.50 1.62
N ALA A 72 5.41 -5.05 1.44
CA ALA A 72 5.62 -6.35 0.84
C ALA A 72 6.70 -7.18 1.57
N VAL A 73 6.61 -8.49 1.45
CA VAL A 73 7.63 -9.46 1.87
C VAL A 73 7.95 -10.36 0.69
N PHE A 74 9.23 -10.60 0.45
CA PHE A 74 9.72 -11.54 -0.55
C PHE A 74 10.54 -12.64 0.12
N ILE A 75 10.22 -13.89 -0.16
CA ILE A 75 10.99 -15.04 0.32
C ILE A 75 11.58 -15.77 -0.88
N GLY A 76 12.90 -15.73 -1.01
CA GLY A 76 13.66 -16.38 -2.06
C GLY A 76 14.21 -17.71 -1.58
N THR A 77 13.65 -18.80 -2.11
CA THR A 77 14.21 -20.15 -1.99
C THR A 77 14.57 -20.70 -3.37
N PRO A 78 15.49 -21.68 -3.45
CA PRO A 78 15.83 -22.35 -4.70
C PRO A 78 14.60 -23.01 -5.34
N ARG A 79 14.28 -22.60 -6.58
CA ARG A 79 13.28 -23.26 -7.44
C ARG A 79 13.93 -24.00 -8.60
N TRP A 80 14.96 -23.39 -9.17
CA TRP A 80 15.68 -23.91 -10.33
C TRP A 80 17.13 -24.18 -9.94
N VAL A 81 17.69 -25.28 -10.43
CA VAL A 81 19.12 -25.62 -10.30
C VAL A 81 19.69 -25.73 -11.71
N LEU A 82 20.76 -24.98 -11.97
CA LEU A 82 21.51 -25.03 -13.22
C LEU A 82 22.90 -25.56 -12.94
N GLU A 83 23.24 -26.69 -13.53
CA GLU A 83 24.59 -27.23 -13.50
C GLU A 83 25.45 -26.57 -14.59
N LEU A 84 26.58 -25.99 -14.19
CA LEU A 84 27.56 -25.39 -15.09
C LEU A 84 28.59 -26.42 -15.56
N MET A 85 29.25 -26.09 -16.68
CA MET A 85 30.43 -26.83 -17.15
C MET A 85 31.53 -26.75 -16.08
N GLY A 86 31.80 -27.87 -15.40
CA GLY A 86 32.72 -27.93 -14.26
C GLY A 86 32.10 -28.42 -12.95
N GLY A 87 30.79 -28.69 -12.93
CA GLY A 87 30.10 -29.30 -11.77
C GLY A 87 29.66 -28.30 -10.70
N GLU A 88 29.81 -27.00 -10.94
CA GLU A 88 29.23 -25.96 -10.09
C GLU A 88 27.71 -25.86 -10.31
N GLU A 89 26.93 -25.78 -9.23
CA GLU A 89 25.49 -25.59 -9.28
C GLU A 89 25.12 -24.14 -8.97
N LEU A 90 24.30 -23.54 -9.83
CA LEU A 90 23.65 -22.25 -9.57
C LEU A 90 22.17 -22.47 -9.23
N ARG A 91 21.71 -21.83 -8.15
CA ARG A 91 20.34 -21.97 -7.65
C ARG A 91 19.57 -20.67 -7.80
N PHE A 92 18.44 -20.73 -8.49
CA PHE A 92 17.64 -19.55 -8.80
C PHE A 92 16.26 -19.63 -8.17
N ALA A 93 15.75 -18.47 -7.77
CA ALA A 93 14.36 -18.31 -7.38
C ALA A 93 13.45 -18.44 -8.59
N SER A 94 12.15 -18.56 -8.33
CA SER A 94 11.15 -18.44 -9.40
C SER A 94 11.15 -17.03 -9.99
N GLU A 95 10.99 -16.93 -11.31
CA GLU A 95 10.80 -15.71 -12.06
C GLU A 95 9.57 -14.88 -11.62
N TYR A 96 8.54 -15.51 -11.04
CA TYR A 96 7.33 -14.83 -10.57
C TYR A 96 7.65 -13.79 -9.49
N CYS A 97 8.53 -14.09 -8.54
CA CYS A 97 8.88 -13.14 -7.48
C CYS A 97 9.59 -11.89 -8.02
N HIS A 98 10.32 -12.01 -9.14
CA HIS A 98 10.98 -10.87 -9.80
C HIS A 98 9.96 -9.99 -10.51
N TYR A 99 8.94 -10.58 -11.13
CA TYR A 99 7.82 -9.83 -11.69
C TYR A 99 7.07 -9.06 -10.60
N GLU A 100 6.71 -9.76 -9.52
CA GLU A 100 6.01 -9.17 -8.37
C GLU A 100 6.83 -8.03 -7.75
N ALA A 101 8.14 -8.22 -7.59
CA ALA A 101 9.03 -7.17 -7.10
C ALA A 101 9.06 -5.93 -7.99
N GLY A 102 9.00 -6.11 -9.32
CA GLY A 102 8.85 -4.99 -10.25
C GLY A 102 7.56 -4.20 -10.00
N VAL A 103 6.44 -4.87 -9.76
CA VAL A 103 5.16 -4.22 -9.42
C VAL A 103 5.24 -3.51 -8.06
N ILE A 104 5.83 -4.14 -7.04
CA ILE A 104 6.01 -3.53 -5.72
C ILE A 104 6.93 -2.29 -5.79
N GLU A 105 7.95 -2.30 -6.66
CA GLU A 105 8.85 -1.17 -6.89
C GLU A 105 8.13 0.02 -7.53
N THR A 106 7.26 -0.19 -8.52
CA THR A 106 6.51 0.92 -9.13
C THR A 106 5.53 1.56 -8.15
N LEU A 107 5.03 0.80 -7.18
CA LEU A 107 4.15 1.28 -6.12
C LEU A 107 4.89 1.88 -4.92
N LYS A 108 6.24 1.82 -4.92
CA LYS A 108 7.11 2.34 -3.85
C LYS A 108 6.75 1.81 -2.46
N LEU A 109 6.38 0.53 -2.41
CA LEU A 109 6.03 -0.12 -1.15
C LEU A 109 7.30 -0.54 -0.38
N PRO A 110 7.38 -0.28 0.94
CA PRO A 110 8.40 -0.84 1.82
C PRO A 110 8.43 -2.35 1.69
N ARG A 111 9.63 -2.91 1.53
CA ARG A 111 9.80 -4.35 1.36
C ARG A 111 10.84 -4.95 2.29
N LEU A 112 10.50 -6.11 2.82
CA LEU A 112 11.39 -7.02 3.52
C LEU A 112 11.73 -8.17 2.57
N VAL A 113 13.00 -8.52 2.46
CA VAL A 113 13.46 -9.59 1.58
C VAL A 113 14.20 -10.62 2.42
N LEU A 114 13.78 -11.88 2.36
CA LEU A 114 14.52 -13.02 2.87
C LEU A 114 15.08 -13.78 1.68
N ARG A 115 16.39 -14.03 1.68
CA ARG A 115 17.09 -14.76 0.62
C ARG A 115 17.85 -15.91 1.22
N GLU A 116 17.58 -17.14 0.80
CA GLU A 116 18.41 -18.29 1.17
C GLU A 116 19.86 -18.10 0.70
N ASP A 117 20.84 -18.50 1.52
CA ASP A 117 22.26 -18.18 1.31
C ASP A 117 22.84 -18.69 -0.02
N ASP A 118 22.33 -19.81 -0.51
CA ASP A 118 22.79 -20.47 -1.75
C ASP A 118 22.09 -19.94 -3.01
N LEU A 119 21.17 -18.99 -2.86
CA LEU A 119 20.41 -18.40 -3.96
C LEU A 119 21.26 -17.37 -4.70
N VAL A 120 21.30 -17.47 -6.02
CA VAL A 120 21.98 -16.48 -6.86
C VAL A 120 21.33 -15.10 -6.64
N PRO A 121 22.12 -14.07 -6.27
CA PRO A 121 21.60 -12.74 -5.94
C PRO A 121 21.18 -12.00 -7.21
N ARG A 122 19.90 -12.10 -7.58
CA ARG A 122 19.34 -11.46 -8.77
C ARG A 122 18.08 -10.68 -8.49
N VAL A 123 17.96 -9.54 -9.17
CA VAL A 123 16.78 -8.64 -9.12
C VAL A 123 16.41 -8.40 -7.67
N VAL A 124 15.20 -8.78 -7.20
CA VAL A 124 14.75 -8.57 -5.81
C VAL A 124 15.66 -9.17 -4.75
N PHE A 125 16.40 -10.22 -5.09
CA PHE A 125 17.36 -10.87 -4.21
C PHE A 125 18.80 -10.37 -4.39
N GLY A 126 19.02 -9.41 -5.29
CA GLY A 126 20.32 -8.76 -5.49
C GLY A 126 20.50 -7.58 -4.54
N ASP A 127 21.71 -7.42 -4.02
CA ASP A 127 22.04 -6.40 -3.02
C ASP A 127 21.81 -4.95 -3.52
N ASN A 128 21.70 -4.76 -4.84
CA ASN A 128 21.51 -3.46 -5.50
C ASN A 128 20.07 -3.11 -5.90
N PHE A 129 19.11 -4.02 -5.76
CA PHE A 129 17.72 -3.77 -6.20
C PHE A 129 16.90 -2.96 -5.18
N GLY A 130 17.43 -2.79 -3.98
CA GLY A 130 16.80 -2.03 -2.90
C GLY A 130 15.88 -2.89 -2.02
N GLY A 131 15.81 -2.52 -0.73
CA GLY A 131 15.08 -3.25 0.32
C GLY A 131 16.01 -3.78 1.41
N TYR A 132 15.44 -4.22 2.52
CA TYR A 132 16.21 -4.85 3.60
C TYR A 132 16.32 -6.35 3.34
N ILE A 133 17.52 -6.82 3.02
CA ILE A 133 17.77 -8.23 2.66
C ILE A 133 18.36 -8.96 3.86
N ALA A 134 17.59 -9.88 4.44
CA ALA A 134 18.07 -10.85 5.41
C ALA A 134 18.49 -12.12 4.66
N ARG A 135 19.74 -12.54 4.89
CA ARG A 135 20.27 -13.80 4.37
C ARG A 135 19.89 -14.91 5.33
N VAL A 136 19.26 -15.96 4.80
CA VAL A 136 18.72 -17.07 5.59
C VAL A 136 19.63 -18.28 5.38
N PRO A 137 20.28 -18.79 6.44
CA PRO A 137 21.04 -20.03 6.35
C PRO A 137 20.14 -21.19 5.91
N ARG A 138 20.71 -22.13 5.16
CA ARG A 138 19.97 -23.34 4.76
C ARG A 138 19.46 -24.09 5.99
N ASP A 139 18.28 -24.69 5.87
CA ASP A 139 17.62 -25.47 6.92
C ASP A 139 17.23 -24.68 8.18
N SER A 140 17.24 -23.34 8.11
CA SER A 140 16.73 -22.48 9.19
C SER A 140 15.25 -22.75 9.45
N GLY A 141 14.93 -23.04 10.70
CA GLY A 141 13.56 -23.19 11.18
C GLY A 141 12.97 -21.87 11.72
N PRO A 142 11.70 -21.89 12.18
CA PRO A 142 11.01 -20.72 12.73
C PRO A 142 11.77 -19.97 13.84
N ASP A 143 12.53 -20.68 14.68
CA ASP A 143 13.30 -20.08 15.77
C ASP A 143 14.31 -19.04 15.29
N TRP A 144 14.83 -19.20 14.06
CA TRP A 144 15.76 -18.26 13.44
C TRP A 144 15.16 -16.85 13.35
N LEU A 145 13.85 -16.73 13.12
CA LEU A 145 13.15 -15.44 13.08
C LEU A 145 13.24 -14.69 14.40
N GLU A 146 13.46 -15.36 15.53
CA GLU A 146 13.60 -14.73 16.85
C GLU A 146 15.05 -14.61 17.31
N THR A 147 15.93 -15.53 16.90
CA THR A 147 17.31 -15.59 17.39
C THR A 147 18.31 -14.81 16.55
N ASP A 148 18.04 -14.59 15.26
CA ASP A 148 19.00 -13.93 14.37
C ASP A 148 18.98 -12.40 14.53
N GLU A 149 20.06 -11.84 15.07
CA GLU A 149 20.17 -10.40 15.36
C GLU A 149 20.08 -9.53 14.08
N HIS A 150 20.65 -10.00 12.98
CA HIS A 150 20.66 -9.26 11.72
C HIS A 150 19.25 -9.19 11.11
N PHE A 151 18.53 -10.32 11.10
CA PHE A 151 17.12 -10.37 10.74
C PHE A 151 16.28 -9.45 11.62
N GLN A 152 16.43 -9.50 12.95
CA GLN A 152 15.70 -8.64 13.89
C GLN A 152 15.90 -7.15 13.59
N HIS A 153 17.15 -6.74 13.32
CA HIS A 153 17.46 -5.35 12.95
C HIS A 153 16.81 -4.93 11.64
N ILE A 154 16.87 -5.78 10.61
CA ILE A 154 16.25 -5.57 9.31
C ILE A 154 14.72 -5.50 9.43
N PHE A 155 14.13 -6.44 10.16
CA PHE A 155 12.69 -6.51 10.39
C PHE A 155 12.19 -5.27 11.11
N ALA A 156 12.90 -4.81 12.14
CA ALA A 156 12.58 -3.58 12.84
C ALA A 156 12.66 -2.35 11.92
N SER A 157 13.67 -2.28 11.04
CA SER A 157 13.82 -1.19 10.08
C SER A 157 12.69 -1.17 9.05
N TRP A 158 12.31 -2.33 8.52
CA TRP A 158 11.14 -2.46 7.64
C TRP A 158 9.85 -2.06 8.34
N ARG A 159 9.64 -2.52 9.58
CA ARG A 159 8.48 -2.11 10.40
C ARG A 159 8.41 -0.61 10.58
N ASN A 160 9.53 0.04 10.91
CA ASN A 160 9.57 1.50 11.06
C ASN A 160 9.18 2.22 9.76
N GLN A 161 9.51 1.67 8.58
CA GLN A 161 9.03 2.23 7.31
C GLN A 161 7.51 2.06 7.13
N LEU A 162 6.93 0.94 7.56
CA LEU A 162 5.49 0.75 7.55
C LEU A 162 4.78 1.77 8.46
N ASP A 163 5.31 2.02 9.67
CA ASP A 163 4.73 2.94 10.66
C ASP A 163 4.81 4.42 10.21
N GLN A 164 5.74 4.76 9.32
CA GLN A 164 5.86 6.09 8.72
C GLN A 164 4.82 6.36 7.63
N ARG A 165 4.14 5.32 7.13
CA ARG A 165 3.04 5.47 6.17
C ARG A 165 1.78 5.95 6.86
N ARG A 166 0.86 6.45 6.05
CA ARG A 166 -0.49 6.83 6.48
C ARG A 166 -1.50 6.06 5.66
N ASP A 167 -2.69 5.85 6.22
CA ASP A 167 -3.75 5.15 5.50
C ASP A 167 -4.30 6.06 4.38
N LEU A 168 -4.45 7.35 4.68
CA LEU A 168 -5.12 8.30 3.81
C LEU A 168 -4.31 9.58 3.65
N PHE A 169 -4.30 10.13 2.44
CA PHE A 169 -3.99 11.53 2.19
C PHE A 169 -5.28 12.35 2.18
N LEU A 170 -5.28 13.53 2.81
CA LEU A 170 -6.40 14.46 2.75
C LEU A 170 -5.99 15.73 1.97
N GLY A 171 -6.48 15.84 0.73
CA GLY A 171 -6.27 16.99 -0.13
C GLY A 171 -7.45 17.97 -0.06
N TYR A 172 -7.18 19.23 0.27
CA TYR A 172 -8.19 20.27 0.42
C TYR A 172 -7.57 21.65 0.30
N CYS A 173 -8.39 22.68 0.08
CA CYS A 173 -7.89 24.05 0.08
C CYS A 173 -7.91 24.66 1.49
N SER A 174 -7.15 25.74 1.71
CA SER A 174 -7.06 26.43 3.00
C SER A 174 -8.41 26.87 3.59
N ASN A 175 -9.40 27.14 2.76
CA ASN A 175 -10.74 27.62 3.17
C ASN A 175 -11.67 26.48 3.61
N ALA A 176 -11.28 25.22 3.41
CA ALA A 176 -12.01 24.03 3.84
C ALA A 176 -11.38 23.36 5.06
N ALA A 177 -10.53 24.08 5.81
CA ALA A 177 -9.80 23.54 6.96
C ALA A 177 -10.73 23.06 8.09
N ASP A 178 -11.85 23.76 8.30
CA ASP A 178 -12.88 23.38 9.26
C ASP A 178 -13.53 22.03 8.93
N VAL A 179 -13.85 21.80 7.66
CA VAL A 179 -14.36 20.52 7.17
C VAL A 179 -13.28 19.44 7.27
N ALA A 180 -12.05 19.76 6.86
CA ALA A 180 -10.92 18.84 6.92
C ALA A 180 -10.64 18.36 8.36
N ASP A 181 -10.71 19.26 9.35
CA ASP A 181 -10.53 18.91 10.75
C ASP A 181 -11.60 17.94 11.26
N LYS A 182 -12.87 18.13 10.88
CA LYS A 182 -13.96 17.20 11.22
C LYS A 182 -13.79 15.84 10.55
N VAL A 183 -13.43 15.83 9.26
CA VAL A 183 -13.17 14.59 8.52
C VAL A 183 -11.99 13.83 9.15
N LYS A 184 -10.88 14.50 9.48
CA LYS A 184 -9.75 13.89 10.17
C LYS A 184 -10.14 13.31 11.53
N ALA A 185 -10.88 14.06 12.33
CA ALA A 185 -11.33 13.59 13.65
C ALA A 185 -12.16 12.31 13.52
N HIS A 186 -13.11 12.28 12.59
CA HIS A 186 -13.93 11.09 12.35
C HIS A 186 -13.12 9.91 11.80
N LEU A 187 -12.18 10.14 10.89
CA LEU A 187 -11.29 9.08 10.39
C LEU A 187 -10.40 8.51 11.50
N ALA A 188 -9.93 9.34 12.42
CA ALA A 188 -9.16 8.93 13.58
C ALA A 188 -10.01 8.08 14.55
N GLU A 189 -11.29 8.41 14.76
CA GLU A 189 -12.23 7.58 15.54
C GLU A 189 -12.39 6.17 14.93
N LEU A 190 -12.30 6.06 13.61
CA LEU A 190 -12.33 4.78 12.88
C LEU A 190 -10.96 4.05 12.89
N GLY A 191 -9.92 4.65 13.47
CA GLY A 191 -8.57 4.07 13.54
C GLY A 191 -7.73 4.25 12.26
N ALA A 192 -8.14 5.15 11.36
CA ALA A 192 -7.35 5.53 10.19
C ALA A 192 -6.35 6.63 10.55
N SER A 193 -5.14 6.48 10.05
CA SER A 193 -4.10 7.51 10.08
C SER A 193 -4.18 8.37 8.82
N VAL A 194 -4.15 9.69 9.00
CA VAL A 194 -4.28 10.67 7.91
C VAL A 194 -2.99 11.47 7.79
N LEU A 195 -2.50 11.62 6.56
CA LEU A 195 -1.50 12.61 6.18
C LEU A 195 -2.23 13.89 5.78
N ASP A 196 -1.96 14.98 6.49
CA ASP A 196 -2.59 16.27 6.28
C ASP A 196 -1.65 17.20 5.52
N TRP A 197 -2.13 17.66 4.35
CA TRP A 197 -1.47 18.64 3.51
C TRP A 197 -0.88 19.84 4.27
N LYS A 198 -1.62 20.39 5.23
CA LYS A 198 -1.26 21.66 5.88
C LYS A 198 -0.23 21.49 7.00
N THR A 199 -0.23 20.34 7.69
CA THR A 199 0.66 20.11 8.83
C THR A 199 1.93 19.35 8.45
N ASP A 200 1.85 18.47 7.45
CA ASP A 200 2.94 17.53 7.14
C ASP A 200 3.86 17.99 6.00
N PHE A 201 3.47 19.02 5.22
CA PHE A 201 4.31 19.59 4.17
C PHE A 201 4.79 21.01 4.50
N ALA A 202 6.12 21.19 4.47
CA ALA A 202 6.74 22.50 4.64
C ALA A 202 6.58 23.36 3.36
N PRO A 203 6.58 24.70 3.44
CA PRO A 203 6.39 25.61 2.29
C PRO A 203 7.46 25.55 1.18
N ALA A 204 8.45 24.65 1.28
CA ALA A 204 9.67 24.67 0.49
C ALA A 204 9.67 23.77 -0.75
N GLY A 205 8.69 22.86 -0.90
CA GLY A 205 8.58 21.95 -2.05
C GLY A 205 7.51 22.40 -3.05
N SER A 206 7.67 22.06 -4.33
CA SER A 206 6.60 22.26 -5.32
C SER A 206 5.38 21.40 -4.99
N ILE A 207 4.17 21.82 -5.39
CA ILE A 207 2.92 21.04 -5.20
C ILE A 207 3.06 19.63 -5.81
N PHE A 208 3.79 19.54 -6.93
CA PHE A 208 4.05 18.27 -7.60
C PHE A 208 4.88 17.31 -6.75
N GLU A 209 5.98 17.77 -6.15
CA GLU A 209 6.81 16.92 -5.29
C GLU A 209 6.05 16.47 -4.03
N GLN A 210 5.22 17.35 -3.47
CA GLN A 210 4.40 17.04 -2.31
C GLN A 210 3.38 15.95 -2.63
N ILE A 211 2.69 16.02 -3.79
CA ILE A 211 1.70 15.00 -4.15
C ILE A 211 2.35 13.66 -4.51
N VAL A 212 3.53 13.68 -5.14
CA VAL A 212 4.33 12.46 -5.38
C VAL A 212 4.64 11.80 -4.03
N ALA A 213 5.23 12.55 -3.09
CA ALA A 213 5.58 12.04 -1.76
C ALA A 213 4.35 11.57 -0.97
N ALA A 214 3.23 12.29 -1.05
CA ALA A 214 1.97 11.89 -0.43
C ALA A 214 1.48 10.55 -0.99
N SER A 215 1.51 10.40 -2.31
CA SER A 215 1.10 9.15 -2.97
C SER A 215 2.02 7.99 -2.56
N GLU A 216 3.33 8.22 -2.42
CA GLU A 216 4.25 7.17 -2.00
C GLU A 216 3.98 6.76 -0.56
N ARG A 217 3.63 7.70 0.33
CA ARG A 217 3.45 7.46 1.78
C ARG A 217 2.03 7.06 2.20
N CYS A 218 1.05 7.24 1.32
CA CYS A 218 -0.36 6.96 1.61
C CYS A 218 -0.90 5.76 0.83
N SER A 219 -1.92 5.11 1.39
CA SER A 219 -2.57 3.96 0.77
C SER A 219 -3.78 4.36 -0.09
N ALA A 220 -4.44 5.48 0.22
CA ALA A 220 -5.55 6.06 -0.54
C ALA A 220 -5.60 7.59 -0.36
N GLY A 221 -6.48 8.28 -1.09
CA GLY A 221 -6.68 9.73 -0.99
C GLY A 221 -8.16 10.11 -0.83
N ILE A 222 -8.42 11.13 -0.02
CA ILE A 222 -9.71 11.80 0.11
C ILE A 222 -9.49 13.27 -0.29
N PHE A 223 -10.36 13.78 -1.17
CA PHE A 223 -10.23 15.14 -1.70
C PHE A 223 -11.51 15.94 -1.47
N LEU A 224 -11.37 17.11 -0.84
CA LEU A 224 -12.49 18.00 -0.55
C LEU A 224 -12.67 19.00 -1.70
N PHE A 225 -13.76 18.84 -2.44
CA PHE A 225 -14.13 19.65 -3.59
C PHE A 225 -15.13 20.72 -3.15
N THR A 226 -14.59 21.81 -2.63
CA THR A 226 -15.33 22.92 -2.02
C THR A 226 -15.39 24.16 -2.92
N LYS A 227 -16.32 25.07 -2.63
CA LYS A 227 -16.66 26.29 -3.40
C LYS A 227 -15.68 27.45 -3.22
N ASP A 228 -14.38 27.19 -3.14
CA ASP A 228 -13.44 28.22 -2.66
C ASP A 228 -12.84 29.10 -3.76
N ASP A 229 -13.08 28.78 -5.04
CA ASP A 229 -12.76 29.66 -6.16
C ASP A 229 -14.02 29.94 -7.01
N PRO A 230 -14.57 31.17 -6.99
CA PRO A 230 -15.71 31.52 -7.81
C PRO A 230 -15.29 31.53 -9.29
N LEU A 231 -15.94 30.71 -10.12
CA LEU A 231 -15.77 30.82 -11.57
C LEU A 231 -16.29 32.19 -12.00
N LYS A 232 -15.43 33.00 -12.65
CA LYS A 232 -15.82 34.32 -13.16
C LYS A 232 -17.07 34.19 -14.05
N GLY A 233 -18.21 34.66 -13.56
CA GLY A 233 -19.43 34.85 -14.35
C GLY A 233 -20.62 33.93 -14.06
N GLN A 234 -20.54 32.98 -13.12
CA GLN A 234 -21.71 32.16 -12.71
C GLN A 234 -21.86 32.13 -11.20
N LYS A 235 -22.94 32.73 -10.68
CA LYS A 235 -23.23 32.82 -9.24
C LYS A 235 -23.49 31.46 -8.56
N ASP A 236 -23.75 30.40 -9.35
CA ASP A 236 -24.13 29.07 -8.84
C ASP A 236 -23.13 27.95 -9.18
N HIS A 237 -21.95 28.29 -9.71
CA HIS A 237 -20.92 27.31 -10.06
C HIS A 237 -19.56 27.79 -9.56
N ALA A 238 -19.16 27.34 -8.37
CA ALA A 238 -17.77 27.44 -7.94
C ALA A 238 -17.02 26.17 -8.39
N SER A 239 -15.75 26.29 -8.74
CA SER A 239 -14.91 25.14 -9.06
C SER A 239 -14.09 24.76 -7.84
N PRO A 240 -13.84 23.46 -7.59
CA PRO A 240 -12.72 23.06 -6.75
C PRO A 240 -11.46 23.71 -7.28
N ARG A 241 -10.52 24.08 -6.39
CA ARG A 241 -9.23 24.63 -6.82
C ARG A 241 -8.52 23.67 -7.76
N ASP A 242 -7.91 24.22 -8.81
CA ASP A 242 -7.21 23.45 -9.84
C ASP A 242 -6.19 22.48 -9.26
N ASN A 243 -5.47 22.88 -8.20
CA ASN A 243 -4.52 22.02 -7.50
C ASN A 243 -5.18 20.78 -6.89
N VAL A 244 -6.33 20.92 -6.22
CA VAL A 244 -7.02 19.80 -5.57
C VAL A 244 -7.57 18.81 -6.61
N VAL A 245 -8.00 19.33 -7.77
CA VAL A 245 -8.41 18.48 -8.92
C VAL A 245 -7.20 17.73 -9.50
N PHE A 246 -6.07 18.43 -9.67
CA PHE A 246 -4.82 17.83 -10.14
C PHE A 246 -4.34 16.72 -9.19
N GLU A 247 -4.34 16.99 -7.88
CA GLU A 247 -3.92 16.04 -6.85
C GLU A 247 -4.81 14.79 -6.85
N ALA A 248 -6.13 14.96 -6.96
CA ALA A 248 -7.08 13.85 -7.08
C ALA A 248 -6.84 13.01 -8.33
N GLY A 249 -6.58 13.65 -9.48
CA GLY A 249 -6.23 12.98 -10.73
C GLY A 249 -4.90 12.22 -10.63
N TYR A 250 -3.89 12.82 -10.00
CA TYR A 250 -2.59 12.19 -9.77
C TYR A 250 -2.73 10.95 -8.89
N PHE A 251 -3.46 11.05 -7.77
CA PHE A 251 -3.72 9.91 -6.88
C PHE A 251 -4.49 8.80 -7.59
N ALA A 252 -5.49 9.14 -8.41
CA ALA A 252 -6.25 8.16 -9.18
C ALA A 252 -5.36 7.40 -10.17
N CYS A 253 -4.39 8.08 -10.80
CA CYS A 253 -3.39 7.45 -11.65
C CYS A 253 -2.41 6.57 -10.84
N ALA A 254 -1.86 7.09 -9.75
CA ALA A 254 -0.82 6.42 -8.96
C ALA A 254 -1.35 5.19 -8.20
N LYS A 255 -2.53 5.29 -7.60
CA LYS A 255 -3.10 4.27 -6.70
C LYS A 255 -4.27 3.48 -7.30
N GLY A 256 -4.85 3.97 -8.38
CA GLY A 256 -6.12 3.46 -8.91
C GLY A 256 -7.27 4.36 -8.51
N LYS A 257 -8.23 4.54 -9.41
CA LYS A 257 -9.39 5.42 -9.23
C LYS A 257 -10.23 5.02 -8.02
N GLU A 258 -10.31 3.73 -7.72
CA GLU A 258 -11.03 3.17 -6.59
C GLU A 258 -10.39 3.50 -5.23
N ARG A 259 -9.14 3.98 -5.20
CA ARG A 259 -8.40 4.43 -4.00
C ARG A 259 -8.51 5.94 -3.79
N VAL A 260 -9.43 6.59 -4.49
CA VAL A 260 -9.70 8.02 -4.38
C VAL A 260 -11.18 8.25 -4.06
N LEU A 261 -11.44 9.00 -2.99
CA LEU A 261 -12.77 9.47 -2.64
C LEU A 261 -12.85 10.98 -2.82
N ILE A 262 -13.89 11.44 -3.50
CA ILE A 262 -14.18 12.86 -3.64
C ILE A 262 -15.35 13.22 -2.74
N VAL A 263 -15.12 14.14 -1.79
CA VAL A 263 -16.15 14.75 -0.97
C VAL A 263 -16.47 16.11 -1.60
N ARG A 264 -17.63 16.23 -2.22
CA ARG A 264 -18.03 17.40 -2.98
C ARG A 264 -19.02 18.24 -2.19
N GLU A 265 -18.70 19.51 -2.00
CA GLU A 265 -19.65 20.49 -1.48
C GLU A 265 -20.79 20.75 -2.48
N ALA A 266 -22.03 20.77 -2.01
CA ALA A 266 -23.20 21.09 -2.81
C ALA A 266 -23.01 22.44 -3.52
N GLY A 267 -23.16 22.45 -4.85
CA GLY A 267 -22.94 23.64 -5.71
C GLY A 267 -21.50 23.87 -6.17
N SER A 268 -20.52 23.05 -5.76
CA SER A 268 -19.21 22.98 -6.41
C SER A 268 -19.29 22.17 -7.70
N LYS A 269 -18.49 22.43 -8.74
CA LYS A 269 -18.48 21.65 -9.98
C LYS A 269 -17.82 20.28 -9.76
N MET A 270 -18.42 19.21 -10.30
CA MET A 270 -17.74 17.91 -10.40
C MET A 270 -17.02 17.83 -11.75
N PRO A 271 -15.69 17.61 -11.80
CA PRO A 271 -15.00 17.26 -13.03
C PRO A 271 -15.58 15.96 -13.59
N ALA A 272 -16.08 15.98 -14.83
CA ALA A 272 -16.77 14.84 -15.44
C ALA A 272 -15.89 13.57 -15.47
N ASP A 273 -14.57 13.75 -15.65
CA ASP A 273 -13.59 12.67 -15.74
C ASP A 273 -13.30 11.97 -14.40
N LEU A 274 -13.62 12.63 -13.29
CA LEU A 274 -13.50 12.08 -11.93
C LEU A 274 -14.85 11.58 -11.38
N GLY A 275 -15.95 11.86 -12.07
CA GLY A 275 -17.27 11.30 -11.77
C GLY A 275 -17.30 9.82 -12.14
N GLY A 276 -17.65 8.95 -11.20
CA GLY A 276 -17.93 7.56 -11.56
C GLY A 276 -18.13 6.62 -10.39
N ASP A 277 -17.25 6.62 -9.39
CA ASP A 277 -17.15 5.39 -8.59
C ASP A 277 -17.41 5.57 -7.10
N ILE A 278 -16.98 6.65 -6.44
CA ILE A 278 -17.39 6.97 -5.05
C ILE A 278 -17.31 8.49 -4.84
N TYR A 279 -18.46 9.14 -4.66
CA TYR A 279 -18.52 10.54 -4.24
C TYR A 279 -19.41 10.67 -3.00
N ALA A 280 -19.01 11.53 -2.08
CA ALA A 280 -19.83 11.93 -0.94
C ALA A 280 -20.31 13.37 -1.17
N LEU A 281 -21.62 13.61 -1.06
CA LEU A 281 -22.18 14.96 -1.15
C LEU A 281 -22.16 15.60 0.24
N LEU A 282 -21.45 16.72 0.36
CA LEU A 282 -21.43 17.57 1.55
C LEU A 282 -22.41 18.73 1.32
N GLU A 283 -23.59 18.67 1.92
CA GLU A 283 -24.61 19.71 1.77
C GLU A 283 -24.26 20.97 2.56
N ASP A 284 -23.74 20.79 3.78
CA ASP A 284 -23.35 21.85 4.69
C ASP A 284 -21.94 21.59 5.24
N ARG A 285 -21.05 22.58 5.21
CA ARG A 285 -19.70 22.50 5.81
C ARG A 285 -19.76 22.33 7.33
N THR A 286 -20.86 22.75 7.96
CA THR A 286 -21.02 22.64 9.40
C THR A 286 -21.31 21.22 9.87
N ASP A 287 -21.86 20.37 9.00
CA ASP A 287 -22.29 19.01 9.33
C ASP A 287 -21.73 17.96 8.36
N ILE A 288 -20.85 17.10 8.87
CA ILE A 288 -20.28 15.99 8.09
C ILE A 288 -21.03 14.66 8.28
N ASP A 289 -22.06 14.60 9.13
CA ASP A 289 -22.81 13.37 9.40
C ASP A 289 -23.34 12.69 8.13
N PRO A 290 -23.84 13.43 7.10
CA PRO A 290 -24.30 12.81 5.86
C PRO A 290 -23.21 12.06 5.08
N ILE A 291 -21.94 12.44 5.23
CA ILE A 291 -20.82 11.82 4.49
C ILE A 291 -20.14 10.69 5.27
N LYS A 292 -20.37 10.56 6.59
CA LYS A 292 -19.75 9.52 7.45
C LYS A 292 -19.95 8.10 6.92
N PRO A 293 -21.16 7.66 6.50
CA PRO A 293 -21.35 6.30 5.99
C PRO A 293 -20.54 6.03 4.72
N THR A 294 -20.31 7.06 3.90
CA THR A 294 -19.50 6.94 2.68
C THR A 294 -18.01 6.84 3.02
N LEU A 295 -17.55 7.60 4.02
CA LEU A 295 -16.19 7.52 4.54
C LEU A 295 -15.92 6.11 5.09
N GLU A 296 -16.79 5.58 5.95
CA GLU A 296 -16.67 4.23 6.51
C GLU A 296 -16.61 3.15 5.42
N LYS A 297 -17.55 3.18 4.46
CA LYS A 297 -17.56 2.26 3.33
C LYS A 297 -16.28 2.35 2.48
N PHE A 298 -15.73 3.55 2.32
CA PHE A 298 -14.48 3.75 1.61
C PHE A 298 -13.31 3.08 2.34
N LEU A 299 -13.20 3.23 3.66
CA LEU A 299 -12.17 2.55 4.45
C LEU A 299 -12.30 1.02 4.37
N ASP A 300 -13.51 0.49 4.54
CA ASP A 300 -13.71 -0.96 4.58
C ASP A 300 -13.45 -1.65 3.23
N SER A 301 -13.80 -0.99 2.12
CA SER A 301 -13.70 -1.58 0.78
C SER A 301 -12.41 -1.22 0.04
N ARG A 302 -11.79 -0.08 0.39
CA ARG A 302 -10.70 0.54 -0.35
C ARG A 302 -9.46 0.84 0.49
N LEU A 303 -9.32 0.30 1.71
CA LEU A 303 -8.03 0.15 2.39
C LEU A 303 -7.62 -1.32 2.44
#